data_AF-A0A1Y2CIR5-F1
#
_entry.id   AF-A0A1Y2CIR5-F1
#
_cell.length_a   1.000
_cell.length_b   1.000
_cell.length_c   1.000
_cell.angle_alpha   90.00
_cell.angle_beta   90.00
_cell.angle_gamma   90.00
#
_symmetry.space_group_name_H-M   'P 1'
#
loop_
_entity.id
_entity.type
_entity.pdbx_description
1 polymer ?
#
loop_
_entity_poly.entity_id
_entity_poly.type
_entity_poly.pdbx_seq_one_letter_code
_entity_poly.pdbx_strand_id
1 'polypeptide(L)'
;MKKFIERLRFIDSRMQMLISDYIKLINRSSPIYNMLKKNNVTFNQNWIFTGIINKGNNNTEYINIRYFKDSFKEKKKIGTNVYCGDDYLDKMADLLSRDTFCYINGNIYPLIKVNYIIINERIVNNIPMVNFSCKAYFVDINFIPNSIHYSTKRL
;
A
#
# COMPACT_ATOMS: atom_id res chain seq x y z
N MET A 1 14.43 -9.77 2.97
CA MET A 1 12.96 -9.82 2.98
C MET A 1 12.33 -9.68 4.38
N LYS A 2 12.69 -10.47 5.40
CA LYS A 2 12.06 -10.41 6.75
C LYS A 2 11.96 -8.99 7.35
N LYS A 3 13.09 -8.26 7.39
CA LYS A 3 13.16 -6.86 7.89
C LYS A 3 12.24 -5.89 7.12
N PHE A 4 12.01 -6.13 5.83
CA PHE A 4 11.11 -5.28 5.04
C PHE A 4 9.65 -5.51 5.43
N ILE A 5 9.24 -6.78 5.55
CA ILE A 5 7.89 -7.14 6.01
C ILE A 5 7.63 -6.62 7.42
N GLU A 6 8.60 -6.74 8.33
CA GLU A 6 8.50 -6.19 9.70
C GLU A 6 8.27 -4.67 9.70
N ARG A 7 9.00 -3.93 8.84
CA ARG A 7 8.80 -2.48 8.69
C ARG A 7 7.42 -2.14 8.13
N LEU A 8 6.92 -2.91 7.16
CA LEU A 8 5.56 -2.72 6.65
C LEU A 8 4.50 -2.97 7.73
N ARG A 9 4.66 -4.02 8.54
CA ARG A 9 3.77 -4.28 9.69
C ARG A 9 3.79 -3.13 10.68
N PHE A 10 4.98 -2.60 10.98
CA PHE A 10 5.11 -1.44 11.87
C PHE A 10 4.36 -0.22 11.33
N ILE A 11 4.47 0.06 10.02
CA ILE A 11 3.72 1.14 9.36
C ILE A 11 2.21 0.88 9.49
N ASP A 12 1.74 -0.33 9.18
CA ASP A 12 0.32 -0.70 9.29
C ASP A 12 -0.21 -0.51 10.71
N SER A 13 0.51 -1.01 11.73
CA SER A 13 0.15 -0.81 13.13
C SER A 13 0.10 0.67 13.49
N ARG A 14 1.07 1.47 13.03
CA ARG A 14 1.10 2.92 13.29
C ARG A 14 -0.09 3.64 12.65
N MET A 15 -0.44 3.29 11.41
CA MET A 15 -1.60 3.84 10.72
C MET A 15 -2.91 3.49 11.43
N GLN A 16 -3.05 2.24 11.88
CA GLN A 16 -4.21 1.78 12.64
C GLN A 16 -4.36 2.56 13.96
N MET A 17 -3.26 2.80 14.68
CA MET A 17 -3.27 3.64 15.87
C MET A 17 -3.72 5.07 15.56
N LEU A 18 -3.16 5.69 14.52
CA LEU A 18 -3.53 7.06 14.13
C LEU A 18 -5.00 7.19 13.73
N ILE A 19 -5.57 6.17 13.06
CA ILE A 19 -7.00 6.10 12.75
C ILE A 19 -7.81 5.99 14.05
N SER A 20 -7.41 5.13 14.98
CA SER A 20 -8.10 4.97 16.27
C SER A 20 -8.11 6.29 17.06
N ASP A 21 -6.98 6.98 17.13
CA ASP A 21 -6.84 8.29 17.79
C ASP A 21 -7.70 9.35 17.10
N TYR A 22 -7.72 9.37 15.76
CA TYR A 22 -8.58 10.26 14.99
C TYR A 22 -10.08 10.04 15.28
N ILE A 23 -10.52 8.77 15.32
CA ILE A 23 -11.91 8.42 15.65
C ILE A 23 -12.23 8.82 17.09
N LYS A 24 -11.31 8.61 18.03
CA LYS A 24 -11.48 8.97 19.44
C LYS A 24 -11.75 10.46 19.64
N LEU A 25 -11.12 11.30 18.83
CA LEU A 25 -11.17 12.77 18.90
C LEU A 25 -12.14 13.39 17.88
N ILE A 26 -12.91 12.59 17.15
CA ILE A 26 -13.73 13.08 16.05
C ILE A 26 -14.86 13.99 16.55
N ASN A 27 -15.10 15.09 15.83
CA ASN A 27 -16.18 16.03 16.09
C ASN A 27 -16.95 16.36 14.79
N ARG A 28 -17.99 17.19 14.90
CA ARG A 28 -18.92 17.53 13.80
C ARG A 28 -18.28 18.28 12.63
N SER A 29 -17.09 18.87 12.79
CA SER A 29 -16.39 19.53 11.67
C SER A 29 -15.67 18.53 10.76
N SER A 30 -15.52 17.28 11.19
CA SER A 30 -14.91 16.24 10.37
C SER A 30 -15.83 15.85 9.20
N PRO A 31 -15.29 15.74 7.97
CA PRO A 31 -16.08 15.39 6.80
C PRO A 31 -16.66 13.96 6.86
N ILE A 32 -16.12 13.10 7.73
CA ILE A 32 -16.59 11.71 7.90
C ILE A 32 -17.44 11.51 9.16
N TYR A 33 -17.71 12.57 9.93
CA TYR A 33 -18.41 12.46 11.21
C TYR A 33 -19.77 11.75 11.09
N ASN A 34 -20.59 12.15 10.12
CA ASN A 34 -21.92 11.57 9.92
C ASN A 34 -21.85 10.09 9.53
N MET A 35 -20.88 9.71 8.69
CA MET A 35 -20.67 8.30 8.31
C MET A 35 -20.25 7.46 9.53
N LEU A 36 -19.35 7.97 10.37
CA LEU A 36 -18.95 7.25 11.58
C LEU A 36 -20.11 7.10 12.58
N LYS A 37 -20.91 8.17 12.77
CA LYS A 37 -22.08 8.13 13.66
C LYS A 37 -23.18 7.20 13.16
N LYS A 38 -23.50 7.23 11.86
CA LYS A 38 -24.47 6.33 11.23
C LYS A 38 -24.13 4.85 11.47
N ASN A 39 -22.85 4.51 11.48
CA ASN A 39 -22.37 3.13 11.65
C ASN A 39 -21.94 2.79 13.09
N ASN A 40 -22.29 3.62 14.08
CA ASN A 40 -21.92 3.43 15.49
C ASN A 40 -20.41 3.17 15.71
N VAL A 41 -19.56 3.85 14.93
CA VAL A 41 -18.10 3.67 15.02
C VAL A 41 -17.57 4.28 16.31
N THR A 42 -16.78 3.50 17.03
CA THR A 42 -15.97 3.95 18.16
C THR A 42 -14.50 3.74 17.83
N PHE A 43 -13.59 4.28 18.65
CA PHE A 43 -12.14 4.15 18.41
C PHE A 43 -11.65 2.68 18.37
N ASN A 44 -12.44 1.73 18.88
CA ASN A 44 -12.10 0.31 18.95
C ASN A 44 -13.15 -0.63 18.32
N GLN A 45 -14.27 -0.14 17.78
CA GLN A 45 -15.36 -1.00 17.26
C GLN A 45 -16.01 -0.43 15.99
N ASN A 46 -16.63 -1.32 15.21
CA ASN A 46 -17.41 -1.03 14.00
C ASN A 46 -16.63 -0.36 12.85
N TRP A 47 -15.30 -0.50 12.88
CA TRP A 47 -14.44 -0.20 11.76
C TRP A 47 -13.40 -1.29 11.55
N ILE A 48 -12.87 -1.37 10.33
CA ILE A 48 -11.79 -2.28 9.95
C ILE A 48 -10.66 -1.50 9.26
N PHE A 49 -9.45 -2.04 9.36
CA PHE A 49 -8.28 -1.51 8.68
C PHE A 49 -7.82 -2.49 7.59
N THR A 50 -7.75 -2.01 6.36
CA THR A 50 -7.12 -2.72 5.23
C THR A 50 -5.75 -2.09 4.99
N GLY A 51 -4.70 -2.75 5.48
CA GLY A 51 -3.32 -2.25 5.47
C GLY A 51 -2.58 -2.47 4.15
N ILE A 52 -1.27 -2.20 4.19
CA ILE A 52 -0.33 -2.57 3.14
C ILE A 52 -0.22 -4.09 3.09
N ILE A 53 -0.12 -4.76 4.25
CA ILE A 53 -0.19 -6.22 4.34
C ILE A 53 -1.64 -6.63 4.52
N ASN A 54 -2.15 -7.44 3.60
CA ASN A 54 -3.53 -7.95 3.62
C ASN A 54 -3.54 -9.48 3.74
N LYS A 55 -4.49 -10.01 4.50
CA LYS A 55 -4.75 -11.45 4.58
C LYS A 55 -5.85 -11.83 3.59
N GLY A 56 -5.58 -12.81 2.75
CA GLY A 56 -6.60 -13.46 1.93
C GLY A 56 -7.42 -14.48 2.71
N ASN A 57 -8.41 -15.04 2.02
CA ASN A 57 -9.33 -16.03 2.58
C ASN A 57 -8.63 -17.30 3.11
N ASN A 58 -7.45 -17.63 2.61
CA ASN A 58 -6.69 -18.84 2.98
C ASN A 58 -5.60 -18.56 4.02
N ASN A 59 -5.69 -17.47 4.80
CA ASN A 59 -4.65 -16.97 5.70
C ASN A 59 -3.32 -16.57 5.03
N THR A 60 -3.21 -16.65 3.70
CA THR A 60 -2.05 -16.14 2.97
C THR A 60 -2.01 -14.62 3.03
N GLU A 61 -0.85 -14.08 3.39
CA GLU A 61 -0.60 -12.65 3.40
C GLU A 61 0.00 -12.18 2.08
N TYR A 62 -0.48 -11.02 1.60
CA TYR A 62 0.02 -10.37 0.40
C TYR A 62 0.33 -8.91 0.69
N ILE A 63 1.33 -8.39 0.00
CA ILE A 63 1.68 -6.97 0.04
C ILE A 63 0.89 -6.26 -1.06
N ASN A 64 0.04 -5.32 -0.67
CA ASN A 64 -0.78 -4.52 -1.57
C ASN A 64 -0.14 -3.13 -1.73
N ILE A 65 0.78 -3.02 -2.68
CA ILE A 65 1.49 -1.77 -2.99
C ILE A 65 1.36 -1.49 -4.49
N ARG A 66 1.08 -0.24 -4.86
CA ARG A 66 1.02 0.19 -6.26
C ARG A 66 2.42 0.46 -6.82
N TYR A 67 2.64 0.03 -8.06
CA TYR A 67 3.86 0.28 -8.83
C TYR A 67 3.82 1.58 -9.67
N PHE A 68 2.77 2.41 -9.55
CA PHE A 68 2.64 3.65 -10.33
C PHE A 68 2.32 4.86 -9.45
N LYS A 69 2.73 6.04 -9.92
CA LYS A 69 2.34 7.34 -9.37
C LYS A 69 1.12 7.85 -10.14
N ASP A 70 0.01 8.08 -9.45
CA ASP A 70 -1.12 8.80 -10.04
C ASP A 70 -0.67 10.22 -10.42
N SER A 71 -0.80 10.59 -11.70
CA SER A 71 -0.57 11.95 -12.18
C SER A 71 -1.83 12.78 -11.91
N PHE A 72 -1.70 13.85 -11.13
CA PHE A 72 -2.83 14.72 -10.77
C PHE A 72 -3.34 15.60 -11.94
N LYS A 73 -2.61 15.69 -13.05
CA LYS A 73 -2.93 16.64 -14.14
C LYS A 73 -2.97 16.04 -15.55
N GLU A 74 -2.38 14.88 -15.79
CA GLU A 74 -2.30 14.29 -17.14
C GLU A 74 -2.47 12.77 -17.12
N LYS A 75 -3.20 12.20 -18.09
CA LYS A 75 -3.36 10.75 -18.32
C LYS A 75 -2.07 10.09 -18.84
N LYS A 76 -0.93 10.32 -18.19
CA LYS A 76 0.29 9.53 -18.40
C LYS A 76 0.55 8.72 -17.14
N LYS A 77 0.46 7.39 -17.29
CA LYS A 77 0.93 6.42 -16.29
C LYS A 77 2.44 6.64 -16.17
N ILE A 78 2.92 7.18 -15.05
CA ILE A 78 4.36 7.22 -14.73
C ILE A 78 4.60 6.13 -13.69
N GLY A 79 5.44 5.15 -14.05
CA GLY A 79 5.80 4.03 -13.17
C GLY A 79 6.64 4.47 -11.97
N THR A 80 6.99 3.51 -11.13
CA THR A 80 7.98 3.71 -10.06
C THR A 80 9.35 3.88 -10.70
N ASN A 81 10.12 4.89 -10.29
CA ASN A 81 11.48 5.02 -10.82
C ASN A 81 12.34 3.85 -10.32
N VAL A 82 13.23 3.39 -11.17
CA VAL A 82 14.11 2.26 -10.86
C VAL A 82 15.54 2.69 -11.07
N TYR A 83 16.39 2.48 -10.07
CA TYR A 83 17.79 2.90 -10.11
C TYR A 83 18.74 1.75 -9.76
N CYS A 84 19.96 1.81 -10.31
CA CYS A 84 21.10 0.98 -9.96
C CYS A 84 22.21 1.88 -9.42
N GLY A 85 22.38 1.94 -8.09
CA GLY A 85 23.14 3.05 -7.51
C GLY A 85 22.47 4.38 -7.90
N ASP A 86 23.20 5.28 -8.55
CA ASP A 86 22.69 6.59 -8.99
C ASP A 86 22.12 6.58 -10.42
N ASP A 87 22.26 5.47 -11.15
CA ASP A 87 21.86 5.37 -12.56
C ASP A 87 20.39 4.94 -12.71
N TYR A 88 19.62 5.67 -13.51
CA TYR A 88 18.26 5.27 -13.86
C TYR A 88 18.25 4.03 -14.79
N LEU A 89 17.44 3.03 -14.44
CA LEU A 89 17.30 1.76 -15.17
C LEU A 89 16.01 1.74 -16.01
N ASP A 90 16.01 2.44 -17.15
CA ASP A 90 14.86 2.50 -18.08
C ASP A 90 14.28 1.11 -18.40
N LYS A 91 15.14 0.15 -18.75
CA LYS A 91 14.74 -1.20 -19.16
C LYS A 91 14.04 -1.96 -18.04
N MET A 92 14.47 -1.77 -16.79
CA MET A 92 13.86 -2.44 -15.64
C MET A 92 12.54 -1.78 -15.25
N ALA A 93 12.48 -0.45 -15.31
CA ALA A 93 11.25 0.30 -15.11
C ALA A 93 10.19 -0.10 -16.14
N ASP A 94 10.56 -0.20 -17.42
CA ASP A 94 9.69 -0.69 -18.48
C ASP A 94 9.25 -2.13 -18.22
N LEU A 95 10.18 -3.05 -17.92
CA LEU A 95 9.85 -4.46 -17.62
C LEU A 95 8.82 -4.61 -16.50
N LEU A 96 9.02 -3.92 -15.38
CA LEU A 96 8.13 -3.94 -14.22
C LEU A 96 6.78 -3.27 -14.48
N SER A 97 6.69 -2.39 -15.48
CA SER A 97 5.45 -1.71 -15.86
C SER A 97 4.51 -2.55 -16.72
N ARG A 98 5.05 -3.60 -17.37
CA ARG A 98 4.34 -4.50 -18.27
C ARG A 98 3.44 -5.45 -17.47
N ASP A 99 2.27 -5.75 -18.02
CA ASP A 99 1.39 -6.80 -17.49
C ASP A 99 1.89 -8.18 -17.96
N THR A 100 3.13 -8.50 -17.60
CA THR A 100 3.79 -9.74 -18.01
C THR A 100 4.50 -10.37 -16.84
N PHE A 101 4.56 -11.69 -16.87
CA PHE A 101 5.24 -12.47 -15.86
C PHE A 101 6.76 -12.14 -15.87
N CYS A 102 7.32 -11.75 -14.73
CA CYS A 102 8.77 -11.60 -14.55
C CYS A 102 9.21 -12.00 -13.14
N TYR A 103 10.40 -12.60 -13.04
CA TYR A 103 11.13 -12.78 -11.79
C TYR A 103 12.27 -11.77 -11.76
N ILE A 104 12.43 -11.06 -10.65
CA ILE A 104 13.58 -10.20 -10.38
C ILE A 104 14.11 -10.55 -8.99
N ASN A 105 15.41 -10.73 -8.86
CA ASN A 105 16.09 -10.92 -7.59
C ASN A 105 17.37 -10.08 -7.51
N GLY A 106 17.85 -9.86 -6.29
CA GLY A 106 19.01 -9.04 -5.99
C GLY A 106 18.89 -8.32 -4.66
N ASN A 107 19.79 -7.37 -4.41
CA ASN A 107 19.69 -6.48 -3.26
C ASN A 107 18.82 -5.27 -3.63
N ILE A 108 17.52 -5.42 -3.35
CA ILE A 108 16.46 -4.48 -3.73
C ILE A 108 16.01 -3.65 -2.52
N TYR A 109 15.99 -2.33 -2.68
CA TYR A 109 15.63 -1.35 -1.66
C TYR A 109 14.45 -0.50 -2.16
N PRO A 110 13.21 -0.97 -1.96
CA PRO A 110 12.04 -0.18 -2.29
C PRO A 110 11.85 0.96 -1.29
N LEU A 111 11.65 2.17 -1.81
CA LEU A 111 11.16 3.31 -1.04
C LEU A 111 9.64 3.36 -1.15
N ILE A 112 8.94 3.44 -0.02
CA ILE A 112 7.48 3.37 0.01
C ILE A 112 6.91 4.63 0.63
N LYS A 113 5.79 5.08 0.07
CA LYS A 113 4.99 6.15 0.65
C LYS A 113 3.53 5.72 0.78
N VAL A 114 2.94 6.01 1.93
CA VAL A 114 1.49 6.00 2.10
C VAL A 114 0.94 7.29 1.50
N ASN A 115 0.16 7.17 0.43
CA ASN A 115 -0.37 8.33 -0.30
C ASN A 115 -1.59 8.91 0.40
N TYR A 116 -2.59 8.06 0.67
CA TYR A 116 -3.84 8.44 1.31
C TYR A 116 -4.55 7.23 1.91
N ILE A 117 -5.55 7.49 2.76
CA ILE A 117 -6.47 6.49 3.28
C ILE A 117 -7.81 6.68 2.59
N ILE A 118 -8.33 5.63 1.95
CA ILE A 118 -9.70 5.62 1.44
C ILE A 118 -10.61 5.17 2.57
N ILE A 119 -11.72 5.88 2.75
CA ILE A 119 -12.71 5.55 3.76
C ILE A 119 -14.02 5.23 3.05
N ASN A 120 -14.57 4.05 3.31
CA ASN A 120 -15.80 3.60 2.68
C ASN A 120 -16.63 2.74 3.64
N GLU A 121 -17.94 2.73 3.47
CA GLU A 121 -18.81 1.78 4.17
C GLU A 121 -18.64 0.38 3.55
N ARG A 122 -18.74 -0.67 4.39
CA ARG A 122 -18.67 -2.08 3.96
C ARG A 122 -19.53 -2.93 4.88
N ILE A 123 -20.16 -3.97 4.33
CA ILE A 123 -20.83 -5.01 5.12
C ILE A 123 -19.83 -6.15 5.34
N VAL A 124 -19.59 -6.50 6.61
CA VAL A 124 -18.76 -7.64 7.01
C VAL A 124 -19.60 -8.52 7.93
N ASN A 125 -19.88 -9.77 7.52
CA ASN A 125 -20.73 -10.70 8.27
C ASN A 125 -22.09 -10.09 8.66
N ASN A 126 -22.77 -9.42 7.71
CA ASN A 126 -24.02 -8.68 7.91
C ASN A 126 -23.96 -7.48 8.88
N ILE A 127 -22.77 -7.11 9.35
CA ILE A 127 -22.57 -5.92 10.18
C ILE A 127 -22.07 -4.77 9.29
N PRO A 128 -22.74 -3.62 9.25
CA PRO A 128 -22.24 -2.44 8.57
C PRO A 128 -21.05 -1.87 9.35
N MET A 129 -19.94 -1.68 8.66
CA MET A 129 -18.69 -1.18 9.22
C MET A 129 -18.08 -0.11 8.32
N VAL A 130 -17.23 0.72 8.90
CA VAL A 130 -16.41 1.67 8.13
C VAL A 130 -15.03 1.07 7.89
N ASN A 131 -14.63 0.96 6.62
CA ASN A 131 -13.33 0.45 6.23
C ASN A 131 -12.37 1.59 5.93
N PHE A 132 -11.20 1.56 6.57
CA PHE A 132 -10.08 2.44 6.30
C PHE A 132 -9.02 1.67 5.51
N SER A 133 -8.86 2.00 4.23
CA SER A 133 -7.90 1.35 3.34
C SER A 133 -6.67 2.20 3.11
N CYS A 134 -5.52 1.72 3.58
CA CYS A 134 -4.22 2.31 3.31
C CYS A 134 -3.87 2.15 1.83
N LYS A 135 -3.55 3.25 1.13
CA LYS A 135 -3.02 3.22 -0.24
C LYS A 135 -1.56 3.61 -0.23
N ALA A 136 -0.70 2.59 -0.32
CA ALA A 136 0.73 2.76 -0.45
C ALA A 136 1.20 2.51 -1.89
N TYR A 137 2.30 3.16 -2.25
CA TYR A 137 2.95 2.99 -3.54
C TYR A 137 4.47 3.02 -3.37
N PHE A 138 5.18 2.43 -4.33
CA PHE A 138 6.63 2.59 -4.41
C PHE A 138 6.96 3.95 -5.00
N VAL A 139 7.75 4.73 -4.27
CA VAL A 139 8.29 6.00 -4.75
C VAL A 139 9.39 5.70 -5.76
N ASP A 140 10.38 4.93 -5.31
CA ASP A 140 11.53 4.48 -6.10
C ASP A 140 11.88 3.03 -5.70
N ILE A 141 12.58 2.32 -6.58
CA ILE A 141 13.22 1.04 -6.29
C ILE A 141 14.70 1.16 -6.61
N ASN A 142 15.55 1.01 -5.59
CA ASN A 142 16.99 1.06 -5.75
C ASN A 142 17.59 -0.34 -5.69
N PHE A 143 18.44 -0.65 -6.65
CA PHE A 143 19.23 -1.88 -6.69
C PHE A 143 20.69 -1.58 -6.39
N ILE A 144 21.36 -2.50 -5.68
CA ILE A 144 22.82 -2.44 -5.57
C ILE A 144 23.44 -2.88 -6.90
N PRO A 145 24.44 -2.15 -7.44
CA PRO A 145 25.18 -2.55 -8.62
C PRO A 145 25.66 -4.01 -8.55
N ASN A 146 25.62 -4.69 -9.69
CA ASN A 146 26.04 -6.09 -9.85
C ASN A 146 25.25 -7.13 -9.03
N SER A 147 24.08 -6.78 -8.48
CA SER A 147 23.23 -7.72 -7.73
C SER A 147 21.96 -8.16 -8.46
N ILE A 148 21.67 -7.58 -9.63
CA ILE A 148 20.38 -7.73 -10.29
C ILE A 148 20.38 -8.92 -11.23
N HIS A 149 19.41 -9.82 -11.04
CA HIS A 149 19.08 -10.86 -12.02
C HIS A 149 17.58 -10.82 -12.31
N TYR A 150 17.22 -10.99 -13.57
CA TYR A 150 15.83 -11.05 -13.98
C TYR A 150 15.57 -12.09 -15.08
N SER A 151 14.35 -12.62 -15.11
CA SER A 151 13.88 -13.57 -16.12
C SER A 151 12.41 -13.34 -16.42
N THR A 152 12.03 -13.41 -17.69
CA THR A 152 10.63 -13.40 -18.14
C THR A 152 10.13 -14.81 -18.49
N LYS A 153 10.99 -15.83 -18.33
CA LYS A 153 10.59 -17.23 -18.52
C LYS A 153 9.76 -17.68 -17.33
N ARG A 154 8.60 -18.29 -17.58
CA ARG A 154 7.88 -19.05 -16.57
C ARG A 154 8.71 -20.27 -16.19
N LEU A 155 8.94 -20.45 -14.89
CA LEU A 155 9.57 -21.64 -14.31
C LEU A 155 8.53 -22.73 -14.11
#